data_AF-A0A1X9YE27-F1
#
_entry.id   AF-A0A1X9YE27-F1
#
_cell.length_a   1.000
_cell.length_b   1.000
_cell.length_c   1.000
_cell.angle_alpha   90.00
_cell.angle_beta   90.00
_cell.angle_gamma   90.00
#
_symmetry.space_group_name_H-M   'P 1'
#
loop_
_entity.id
_entity.type
_entity.pdbx_description
1 polymer ?
#
loop_
_entity_poly.entity_id
_entity_poly.type
_entity_poly.pdbx_seq_one_letter_code
_entity_poly.pdbx_strand_id
1 'polypeptide(L)'
;MHLDPRIHAVRKDIADIELADRVFAPHYAAAEIGRVIVPSVALRAAPSPAAAAVSQLVSGEGFAVIDNEGGWAWGYGLHDHYVGYVPSDALGDAAEPDHVVTAASALVFAEADIKAPVVATLPIGSRFAATAEGPFLKSAIGYVHARHAVATTATESDPVAVAERLIGQPYRWGGRGGDGVDCSGLVQTAMALCGVAVPRDTDQQREIGVELADGELLKRGDLVFFPGHVGLMADAETLVHANAHWMAVVREPLADVVARLKPDHDQPIIARRRVLP
;
A
#
# COMPACT_ATOMS: atom_id res chain seq x y z
N MET A 1 1.42 -7.27 27.38
CA MET A 1 1.23 -7.21 25.92
C MET A 1 2.06 -6.04 25.42
N HIS A 2 3.03 -6.27 24.54
CA HIS A 2 3.77 -5.16 23.92
C HIS A 2 2.95 -4.67 22.73
N LEU A 3 2.56 -3.38 22.75
CA LEU A 3 1.83 -2.80 21.63
C LEU A 3 2.82 -2.29 20.60
N ASP A 4 2.58 -2.61 19.34
CA ASP A 4 3.33 -2.04 18.24
C ASP A 4 2.72 -0.66 17.90
N PRO A 5 3.44 0.45 18.11
CA PRO A 5 2.92 1.80 17.88
C PRO A 5 2.62 2.09 16.40
N ARG A 6 3.09 1.24 15.48
CA ARG A 6 2.78 1.34 14.05
C ARG A 6 1.35 0.95 13.73
N ILE A 7 0.70 0.13 14.56
CA ILE A 7 -0.66 -0.39 14.31
C ILE A 7 -1.60 -0.24 15.51
N HIS A 8 -1.15 0.44 16.56
CA HIS A 8 -1.97 0.79 17.72
C HIS A 8 -1.85 2.29 17.95
N ALA A 9 -2.94 3.01 17.69
CA ALA A 9 -2.99 4.47 17.79
C ALA A 9 -2.93 4.92 19.26
N VAL A 10 -1.70 5.08 19.77
CA VAL A 10 -1.41 5.54 21.13
C VAL A 10 -0.28 6.57 21.10
N ARG A 11 -0.54 7.78 21.61
CA ARG A 11 0.48 8.78 21.98
C ARG A 11 0.46 8.96 23.50
N LYS A 12 1.33 9.84 24.01
CA LYS A 12 1.43 10.13 25.45
C LYS A 12 0.19 10.85 26.00
N ASP A 13 -0.50 11.59 25.16
CA ASP A 13 -1.59 12.52 25.46
C ASP A 13 -2.98 11.96 25.10
N ILE A 14 -3.05 11.08 24.10
CA ILE A 14 -4.28 10.56 23.53
C ILE A 14 -4.10 9.13 23.01
N ALA A 15 -5.16 8.33 23.10
CA ALA A 15 -5.26 7.04 22.45
C ALA A 15 -6.62 6.89 21.75
N ASP A 16 -6.70 5.96 20.81
CA ASP A 16 -7.98 5.49 20.29
C ASP A 16 -8.81 4.85 21.41
N ILE A 17 -10.10 5.20 21.48
CA ILE A 17 -11.06 4.65 22.44
C ILE A 17 -11.17 3.13 22.36
N GLU A 18 -10.90 2.51 21.20
CA GLU A 18 -10.86 1.05 21.06
C GLU A 18 -9.77 0.38 21.92
N LEU A 19 -8.80 1.14 22.41
CA LEU A 19 -7.70 0.65 23.25
C LEU A 19 -7.93 0.91 24.75
N ALA A 20 -9.08 1.45 25.15
CA ALA A 20 -9.35 1.84 26.54
C ALA A 20 -9.20 0.69 27.56
N ASP A 21 -9.51 -0.54 27.18
CA ASP A 21 -9.37 -1.72 28.05
C ASP A 21 -7.95 -2.32 28.03
N ARG A 22 -7.04 -1.78 27.21
CA ARG A 22 -5.70 -2.34 26.94
C ARG A 22 -4.56 -1.42 27.34
N VAL A 23 -4.76 -0.11 27.28
CA VAL A 23 -3.77 0.91 27.65
C VAL A 23 -4.36 1.92 28.59
N PHE A 24 -3.52 2.58 29.38
CA PHE A 24 -3.89 3.81 30.07
C PHE A 24 -3.43 5.01 29.23
N ALA A 25 -4.34 5.92 28.92
CA ALA A 25 -4.05 7.20 28.27
C ALA A 25 -4.77 8.34 29.00
N PRO A 26 -4.21 9.57 29.01
CA PRO A 26 -4.88 10.72 29.61
C PRO A 26 -6.24 11.04 28.98
N HIS A 27 -6.36 10.82 27.66
CA HIS A 27 -7.59 11.01 26.91
C HIS A 27 -7.79 9.87 25.91
N TYR A 28 -9.06 9.58 25.63
CA TYR A 28 -9.46 8.72 24.52
C TYR A 28 -10.35 9.50 23.56
N ALA A 29 -10.18 9.27 22.26
CA ALA A 29 -11.07 9.80 21.25
C ALA A 29 -11.61 8.68 20.38
N ALA A 30 -12.87 8.82 19.98
CA ALA A 30 -13.45 8.01 18.93
C ALA A 30 -12.99 8.55 17.58
N ALA A 31 -12.64 7.65 16.65
CA ALA A 31 -12.19 8.03 15.33
C ALA A 31 -13.31 8.71 14.51
N GLU A 32 -12.96 9.81 13.85
CA GLU A 32 -13.74 10.37 12.75
C GLU A 32 -13.17 9.84 11.43
N ILE A 33 -14.03 9.35 10.53
CA ILE A 33 -13.57 8.78 9.26
C ILE A 33 -13.50 9.87 8.19
N GLY A 34 -12.30 10.10 7.66
CA GLY A 34 -12.06 10.87 6.45
C GLY A 34 -11.61 9.97 5.29
N ARG A 35 -11.71 10.46 4.05
CA ARG A 35 -11.18 9.78 2.86
C ARG A 35 -10.18 10.63 2.13
N VAL A 36 -9.18 10.00 1.53
CA VAL A 36 -8.15 10.70 0.76
C VAL A 36 -8.74 11.26 -0.55
N ILE A 37 -8.72 12.58 -0.73
CA ILE A 37 -9.28 13.27 -1.91
C ILE A 37 -8.22 13.75 -2.91
N VAL A 38 -6.95 13.48 -2.62
CA VAL A 38 -5.81 13.70 -3.54
C VAL A 38 -5.38 12.36 -4.17
N PRO A 39 -4.61 12.35 -5.28
CA PRO A 39 -4.19 11.10 -5.92
C PRO A 39 -3.46 10.13 -4.98
N SER A 40 -2.60 10.66 -4.10
CA SER A 40 -1.99 9.94 -2.99
C SER A 40 -1.46 10.91 -1.93
N VAL A 41 -1.27 10.42 -0.71
CA VAL A 41 -0.71 11.19 0.41
C VAL A 41 0.22 10.31 1.24
N ALA A 42 1.39 10.84 1.59
CA ALA A 42 2.31 10.13 2.48
C ALA A 42 1.79 10.14 3.92
N LEU A 43 1.76 8.98 4.56
CA LEU A 43 1.67 8.88 6.01
C LEU A 43 3.06 9.18 6.60
N ARG A 44 3.12 10.09 7.57
CA ARG A 44 4.39 10.56 8.15
C ARG A 44 4.52 10.21 9.62
N ALA A 45 5.76 10.09 10.09
CA ALA A 45 6.07 9.80 11.50
C ALA A 45 5.77 10.97 12.46
N ALA A 46 5.68 12.21 11.95
CA ALA A 46 5.42 13.42 12.73
C ALA A 46 4.62 14.43 11.88
N PRO A 47 3.96 15.44 12.51
CA PRO A 47 3.14 16.44 11.82
C PRO A 47 4.02 17.52 11.15
N SER A 48 4.83 17.08 10.17
CA SER A 48 5.76 17.96 9.45
C SER A 48 5.99 17.45 8.03
N PRO A 49 6.05 18.32 7.01
CA PRO A 49 6.37 17.92 5.64
C PRO A 49 7.78 17.31 5.52
N ALA A 50 8.68 17.64 6.44
CA ALA A 50 10.05 17.13 6.48
C ALA A 50 10.18 15.80 7.25
N ALA A 51 9.12 15.34 7.93
CA ALA A 51 9.14 14.07 8.65
C ALA A 51 9.22 12.89 7.69
N ALA A 52 9.89 11.82 8.12
CA ALA A 52 10.00 10.59 7.34
C ALA A 52 8.62 10.05 6.95
N ALA A 53 8.48 9.64 5.70
CA ALA A 53 7.33 8.86 5.26
C ALA A 53 7.45 7.45 5.83
N VAL A 54 6.36 6.94 6.39
CA VAL A 54 6.24 5.60 6.98
C VAL A 54 5.29 4.71 6.19
N SER A 55 4.32 5.31 5.49
CA SER A 55 3.43 4.62 4.55
C SER A 55 2.86 5.64 3.55
N GLN A 56 1.88 5.22 2.75
CA GLN A 56 1.16 6.06 1.80
C GLN A 56 -0.28 5.59 1.70
N LEU A 57 -1.21 6.53 1.56
CA LEU A 57 -2.59 6.25 1.16
C LEU A 57 -2.81 6.74 -0.27
N VAL A 58 -3.66 6.03 -1.01
CA VAL A 58 -4.10 6.44 -2.35
C VAL A 58 -5.53 6.98 -2.29
N SER A 59 -5.94 7.70 -3.36
CA SER A 59 -7.25 8.33 -3.43
C SER A 59 -8.39 7.36 -3.07
N GLY A 60 -9.33 7.83 -2.26
CA GLY A 60 -10.51 7.09 -1.79
C GLY A 60 -10.26 6.10 -0.64
N GLU A 61 -9.00 5.80 -0.27
CA GLU A 61 -8.73 5.06 0.96
C GLU A 61 -9.19 5.87 2.18
N GLY A 62 -9.77 5.17 3.16
CA GLY A 62 -10.24 5.78 4.39
C GLY A 62 -9.13 5.91 5.43
N PHE A 63 -9.24 6.94 6.25
CA PHE A 63 -8.34 7.24 7.37
C PHE A 63 -9.18 7.57 8.60
N ALA A 64 -8.94 6.85 9.70
CA ALA A 64 -9.52 7.10 11.00
C ALA A 64 -8.73 8.20 11.70
N VAL A 65 -9.31 9.39 11.82
CA VAL A 65 -8.72 10.56 12.47
C VAL A 65 -9.02 10.50 13.96
N ILE A 66 -7.96 10.45 14.78
CA ILE A 66 -8.05 10.47 16.25
C ILE A 66 -7.77 11.87 16.80
N ASP A 67 -6.89 12.62 16.13
CA ASP A 67 -6.53 13.99 16.47
C ASP A 67 -6.32 14.81 15.19
N ASN A 68 -6.70 16.09 15.21
CA ASN A 68 -6.59 16.98 14.07
C ASN A 68 -6.24 18.40 14.52
N GLU A 69 -4.94 18.70 14.54
CA GLU A 69 -4.40 19.97 15.03
C GLU A 69 -3.30 20.48 14.10
N GLY A 70 -3.20 21.80 13.95
CA GLY A 70 -2.10 22.43 13.22
C GLY A 70 -2.04 22.08 11.73
N GLY A 71 -3.16 21.67 11.13
CA GLY A 71 -3.24 21.23 9.73
C GLY A 71 -2.79 19.78 9.51
N TRP A 72 -2.65 18.99 10.58
CA TRP A 72 -2.30 17.57 10.51
C TRP A 72 -3.35 16.72 11.21
N ALA A 73 -3.84 15.70 10.49
CA ALA A 73 -4.62 14.63 11.05
C ALA A 73 -3.68 13.50 11.49
N TRP A 74 -3.77 13.12 12.76
CA TRP A 74 -3.12 11.94 13.33
C TRP A 74 -4.15 10.83 13.52
N GLY A 75 -3.78 9.62 13.17
CA GLY A 75 -4.71 8.51 13.11
C GLY A 75 -4.13 7.31 12.38
N TYR A 76 -4.98 6.50 11.76
CA TYR A 76 -4.55 5.30 11.05
C TYR A 76 -5.34 5.02 9.76
N GLY A 77 -4.67 4.37 8.80
CA GLY A 77 -5.31 3.89 7.58
C GLY A 77 -6.33 2.78 7.89
N LEU A 78 -7.52 2.83 7.30
CA LEU A 78 -8.57 1.84 7.57
C LEU A 78 -8.28 0.44 7.00
N HIS A 79 -7.34 0.33 6.06
CA HIS A 79 -7.05 -0.94 5.39
C HIS A 79 -6.00 -1.79 6.12
N ASP A 80 -5.12 -1.18 6.93
CA ASP A 80 -4.01 -1.85 7.61
C ASP A 80 -3.77 -1.38 9.05
N HIS A 81 -4.58 -0.45 9.56
CA HIS A 81 -4.42 0.22 10.85
C HIS A 81 -3.08 0.94 11.02
N TYR A 82 -2.34 1.22 9.94
CA TYR A 82 -1.02 1.83 10.07
C TYR A 82 -1.14 3.29 10.54
N VAL A 83 -0.46 3.60 11.64
CA VAL A 83 -0.55 4.85 12.37
C VAL A 83 0.40 5.88 11.78
N GLY A 84 -0.07 7.11 11.63
CA GLY A 84 0.77 8.21 11.17
C GLY A 84 0.03 9.54 11.09
N TYR A 85 0.69 10.50 10.45
CA TYR A 85 0.17 11.84 10.20
C TYR A 85 -0.05 12.06 8.70
N VAL A 86 -1.18 12.68 8.35
CA VAL A 86 -1.46 13.22 7.00
C VAL A 86 -1.86 14.70 7.10
N PRO A 87 -1.61 15.51 6.06
CA PRO A 87 -2.20 16.84 5.98
C PRO A 87 -3.73 16.75 6.04
N SER A 88 -4.36 17.58 6.87
CA SER A 88 -5.82 17.51 7.07
C SER A 88 -6.59 17.84 5.79
N ASP A 89 -6.02 18.67 4.91
CA ASP A 89 -6.60 19.04 3.61
C ASP A 89 -6.48 17.94 2.54
N ALA A 90 -5.74 16.87 2.81
CA ALA A 90 -5.73 15.68 1.97
C ALA A 90 -6.96 14.78 2.22
N LEU A 91 -7.70 15.04 3.30
CA LEU A 91 -8.90 14.29 3.69
C LEU A 91 -10.16 15.11 3.37
N GLY A 92 -11.21 14.41 2.96
CA GLY A 92 -12.52 15.03 2.72
C GLY A 92 -13.65 14.02 2.85
N ASP A 93 -14.87 14.55 2.72
CA ASP A 93 -16.09 13.77 2.60
C ASP A 93 -16.21 13.26 1.16
N ALA A 94 -16.13 11.95 0.99
CA ALA A 94 -16.25 11.28 -0.30
C ALA A 94 -17.19 10.08 -0.15
N ALA A 95 -17.97 9.83 -1.20
CA ALA A 95 -18.89 8.70 -1.24
C ALA A 95 -18.15 7.38 -1.01
N GLU A 96 -18.86 6.42 -0.39
CA GLU A 96 -18.36 5.07 -0.22
C GLU A 96 -17.96 4.45 -1.58
N PRO A 97 -16.70 4.01 -1.74
CA PRO A 97 -16.24 3.54 -3.04
C PRO A 97 -16.76 2.14 -3.36
N ASP A 98 -17.25 1.97 -4.58
CA ASP A 98 -17.68 0.70 -5.15
C ASP A 98 -16.75 0.20 -6.26
N HIS A 99 -15.75 1.00 -6.68
CA HIS A 99 -14.71 0.61 -7.63
C HIS A 99 -13.29 0.80 -7.07
N VAL A 100 -12.36 0.01 -7.59
CA VAL A 100 -10.90 0.07 -7.32
C VAL A 100 -10.11 0.03 -8.62
N VAL A 101 -9.09 0.87 -8.74
CA VAL A 101 -8.17 0.92 -9.87
C VAL A 101 -7.22 -0.29 -9.83
N THR A 102 -7.17 -1.05 -10.92
CA THR A 102 -6.29 -2.22 -11.11
C THR A 102 -5.19 -1.99 -12.14
N ALA A 103 -5.34 -0.97 -13.00
CA ALA A 103 -4.24 -0.50 -13.84
C ALA A 103 -3.15 0.12 -12.96
N ALA A 104 -1.89 0.12 -13.44
CA ALA A 104 -0.79 0.81 -12.76
C ALA A 104 -1.12 2.29 -12.48
N SER A 105 -1.81 2.92 -13.44
CA SER A 105 -2.30 4.29 -13.37
C SER A 105 -3.51 4.46 -14.27
N ALA A 106 -4.58 5.06 -13.75
CA ALA A 106 -5.80 5.36 -14.49
C ALA A 106 -5.94 6.86 -14.73
N LEU A 107 -6.12 7.24 -16.00
CA LEU A 107 -6.44 8.62 -16.36
C LEU A 107 -7.91 8.91 -16.07
N VAL A 108 -8.17 10.11 -15.56
CA VAL A 108 -9.51 10.66 -15.37
C VAL A 108 -9.73 11.72 -16.44
N PHE A 109 -10.71 11.48 -17.32
CA PHE A 109 -11.08 12.37 -18.42
C PHE A 109 -12.19 13.33 -17.99
N ALA A 110 -12.22 14.53 -18.55
CA ALA A 110 -13.28 15.51 -18.28
C ALA A 110 -14.67 15.06 -18.80
N GLU A 111 -14.67 14.25 -19.87
CA GLU A 111 -15.86 13.71 -20.52
C GLU A 111 -15.66 12.22 -20.81
N ALA A 112 -16.73 11.50 -21.17
CA ALA A 112 -16.69 10.09 -21.58
C ALA A 112 -16.08 9.90 -22.99
N ASP A 113 -14.90 10.47 -23.23
CA ASP A 113 -14.13 10.38 -24.47
C ASP A 113 -12.63 10.29 -24.14
N ILE A 114 -11.93 9.34 -24.77
CA ILE A 114 -10.47 9.17 -24.63
C ILE A 114 -9.68 10.35 -25.20
N LYS A 115 -10.31 11.21 -26.00
CA LYS A 115 -9.73 12.44 -26.56
C LYS A 115 -10.01 13.67 -25.69
N ALA A 116 -10.86 13.55 -24.66
CA ALA A 116 -11.15 14.66 -23.76
C ALA A 116 -9.91 15.01 -22.92
N PRO A 117 -9.82 16.23 -22.38
CA PRO A 117 -8.76 16.61 -21.46
C PRO A 117 -8.68 15.66 -20.26
N VAL A 118 -7.46 15.26 -19.89
CA VAL A 118 -7.19 14.54 -18.65
C VAL A 118 -7.15 15.55 -17.50
N VAL A 119 -7.98 15.34 -16.48
CA VAL A 119 -8.14 16.25 -15.33
C VAL A 119 -7.48 15.72 -14.06
N ALA A 120 -7.25 14.41 -13.98
CA ALA A 120 -6.59 13.77 -12.86
C ALA A 120 -5.98 12.42 -13.27
N THR A 121 -5.18 11.86 -12.37
CA THR A 121 -4.64 10.51 -12.47
C THR A 121 -4.85 9.80 -11.14
N LEU A 122 -5.39 8.59 -11.20
CA LEU A 122 -5.61 7.72 -10.04
C LEU A 122 -4.61 6.57 -10.09
N PRO A 123 -3.71 6.41 -9.10
CA PRO A 123 -2.83 5.25 -9.06
C PRO A 123 -3.55 3.94 -8.80
N ILE A 124 -2.86 2.83 -9.07
CA ILE A 124 -3.28 1.49 -8.64
C ILE A 124 -3.75 1.49 -7.18
N GLY A 125 -4.83 0.77 -6.90
CA GLY A 125 -5.44 0.70 -5.58
C GLY A 125 -6.35 1.89 -5.22
N SER A 126 -6.35 2.97 -6.01
CA SER A 126 -7.29 4.09 -5.77
C SER A 126 -8.73 3.61 -5.83
N ARG A 127 -9.56 4.16 -4.97
CA ARG A 127 -10.96 3.77 -4.80
C ARG A 127 -11.88 4.94 -5.09
N PHE A 128 -13.03 4.68 -5.70
CA PHE A 128 -14.00 5.74 -5.99
C PHE A 128 -15.40 5.14 -6.18
N ALA A 129 -16.42 5.97 -5.97
CA ALA A 129 -17.78 5.66 -6.37
C ALA A 129 -17.99 6.01 -7.84
N ALA A 130 -18.61 5.13 -8.62
CA ALA A 130 -18.93 5.43 -10.02
C ALA A 130 -20.14 4.71 -10.59
N THR A 131 -20.73 5.32 -11.61
CA THR A 131 -21.77 4.70 -12.44
C THR A 131 -21.25 4.44 -13.85
N ALA A 132 -21.58 3.29 -14.42
CA ALA A 132 -21.19 2.95 -15.78
C ALA A 132 -21.89 3.85 -16.82
N GLU A 133 -21.12 4.37 -17.78
CA GLU A 133 -21.57 5.17 -18.92
C GLU A 133 -20.80 4.70 -20.17
N GLY A 134 -21.35 3.72 -20.88
CA GLY A 134 -20.67 3.10 -22.02
C GLY A 134 -19.35 2.44 -21.60
N PRO A 135 -18.19 2.77 -22.23
CA PRO A 135 -16.89 2.23 -21.85
C PRO A 135 -16.24 2.98 -20.67
N PHE A 136 -16.93 3.94 -20.05
CA PHE A 136 -16.41 4.74 -18.94
C PHE A 136 -17.17 4.49 -17.64
N LEU A 137 -16.51 4.84 -16.54
CA LEU A 137 -17.03 4.92 -15.19
C LEU A 137 -17.07 6.40 -14.81
N LYS A 138 -18.27 6.95 -14.64
CA LYS A 138 -18.47 8.33 -14.21
C LYS A 138 -18.31 8.42 -12.70
N SER A 139 -17.29 9.13 -12.25
CA SER A 139 -16.99 9.42 -10.85
C SER A 139 -17.27 10.89 -10.50
N ALA A 140 -17.10 11.26 -9.24
CA ALA A 140 -17.21 12.65 -8.79
C ALA A 140 -16.18 13.60 -9.44
N ILE A 141 -15.04 13.08 -9.91
CA ILE A 141 -13.91 13.86 -10.43
C ILE A 141 -13.72 13.75 -11.96
N GLY A 142 -14.62 13.04 -12.64
CA GLY A 142 -14.56 12.81 -14.09
C GLY A 142 -14.75 11.33 -14.47
N TYR A 143 -14.26 10.94 -15.64
CA TYR A 143 -14.53 9.65 -16.25
C TYR A 143 -13.28 8.77 -16.29
N VAL A 144 -13.34 7.57 -15.74
CA VAL A 144 -12.28 6.56 -15.80
C VAL A 144 -12.66 5.51 -16.83
N HIS A 145 -11.73 5.07 -17.69
CA HIS A 145 -12.04 3.99 -18.62
C HIS A 145 -12.29 2.67 -17.86
N ALA A 146 -13.38 1.97 -18.15
CA ALA A 146 -13.84 0.82 -17.37
C ALA A 146 -12.87 -0.38 -17.38
N ARG A 147 -11.88 -0.41 -18.28
CA ARG A 147 -10.80 -1.42 -18.25
C ARG A 147 -9.75 -1.19 -17.17
N HIS A 148 -9.73 -0.03 -16.52
CA HIS A 148 -8.72 0.33 -15.54
C HIS A 148 -9.18 0.16 -14.09
N ALA A 149 -10.45 -0.16 -13.88
CA ALA A 149 -11.01 -0.35 -12.56
C ALA A 149 -12.05 -1.48 -12.57
N VAL A 150 -12.22 -2.11 -11.42
CA VAL A 150 -13.20 -3.17 -11.18
C VAL A 150 -14.00 -2.85 -9.93
N ALA A 151 -15.10 -3.57 -9.68
CA ALA A 151 -15.83 -3.44 -8.43
C ALA A 151 -14.93 -3.76 -7.23
N THR A 152 -15.10 -3.09 -6.09
CA THR A 152 -14.32 -3.35 -4.86
C THR A 152 -14.51 -4.76 -4.30
N THR A 153 -15.56 -5.46 -4.70
CA THR A 153 -15.82 -6.86 -4.35
C THR A 153 -15.10 -7.86 -5.25
N ALA A 154 -14.50 -7.42 -6.36
CA ALA A 154 -13.72 -8.26 -7.25
C ALA A 154 -12.29 -8.43 -6.71
N THR A 155 -11.76 -9.64 -6.86
CA THR A 155 -10.38 -9.98 -6.46
C THR A 155 -9.64 -10.58 -7.63
N GLU A 156 -8.38 -10.21 -7.79
CA GLU A 156 -7.46 -10.87 -8.69
C GLU A 156 -6.92 -12.17 -8.08
N SER A 157 -6.45 -13.11 -8.89
CA SER A 157 -5.96 -14.41 -8.38
C SER A 157 -4.44 -14.52 -8.30
N ASP A 158 -3.70 -13.58 -8.88
CA ASP A 158 -2.24 -13.64 -8.99
C ASP A 158 -1.59 -12.31 -8.55
N PRO A 159 -1.07 -12.23 -7.31
CA PRO A 159 -0.42 -11.01 -6.83
C PRO A 159 0.85 -10.69 -7.61
N VAL A 160 1.50 -11.68 -8.21
CA VAL A 160 2.69 -11.41 -9.02
C VAL A 160 2.30 -10.72 -10.33
N ALA A 161 1.19 -11.07 -10.96
CA ALA A 161 0.69 -10.36 -12.14
C ALA A 161 0.31 -8.90 -11.82
N VAL A 162 -0.11 -8.62 -10.59
CA VAL A 162 -0.31 -7.25 -10.09
C VAL A 162 1.03 -6.54 -9.91
N ALA A 163 2.02 -7.18 -9.30
CA ALA A 163 3.35 -6.61 -9.13
C ALA A 163 4.07 -6.36 -10.46
N GLU A 164 3.93 -7.26 -11.44
CA GLU A 164 4.53 -7.17 -12.77
C GLU A 164 3.96 -5.98 -13.58
N ARG A 165 2.70 -5.57 -13.33
CA ARG A 165 2.12 -4.35 -13.91
C ARG A 165 2.84 -3.07 -13.48
N LEU A 166 3.57 -3.12 -12.37
CA LEU A 166 4.31 -1.99 -11.82
C LEU A 166 5.79 -2.00 -12.21
N ILE A 167 6.27 -2.95 -13.02
CA ILE A 167 7.66 -2.95 -13.51
C ILE A 167 7.98 -1.61 -14.18
N GLY A 168 9.09 -0.99 -13.76
CA GLY A 168 9.52 0.34 -14.18
C GLY A 168 8.99 1.49 -13.32
N GLN A 169 8.00 1.27 -12.45
CA GLN A 169 7.58 2.27 -11.47
C GLN A 169 8.76 2.62 -10.55
N PRO A 170 9.01 3.91 -10.24
CA PRO A 170 10.10 4.31 -9.36
C PRO A 170 10.02 3.69 -7.96
N TYR A 171 11.20 3.38 -7.40
CA TYR A 171 11.32 3.07 -5.98
C TYR A 171 11.11 4.33 -5.16
N ARG A 172 10.21 4.26 -4.18
CA ARG A 172 9.91 5.37 -3.28
C ARG A 172 9.69 4.85 -1.87
N TRP A 173 10.55 5.25 -0.94
CA TRP A 173 10.40 4.93 0.48
C TRP A 173 9.02 5.36 1.02
N GLY A 174 8.33 4.46 1.71
CA GLY A 174 6.97 4.65 2.19
C GLY A 174 5.90 4.49 1.11
N GLY A 175 6.26 4.28 -0.15
CA GLY A 175 5.33 4.27 -1.28
C GLY A 175 4.49 2.99 -1.44
N ARG A 176 3.22 3.16 -1.84
CA ARG A 176 2.25 2.09 -2.16
C ARG A 176 1.56 2.28 -3.52
N GLY A 177 1.89 3.35 -4.23
CA GLY A 177 1.34 3.68 -5.54
C GLY A 177 1.68 5.13 -5.91
N GLY A 178 1.05 5.66 -6.96
CA GLY A 178 1.21 7.06 -7.33
C GLY A 178 2.56 7.34 -7.95
N ASP A 179 3.39 8.06 -7.21
CA ASP A 179 4.73 8.49 -7.58
C ASP A 179 5.80 7.41 -7.35
N GLY A 180 5.48 6.30 -6.67
CA GLY A 180 6.39 5.18 -6.51
C GLY A 180 5.95 4.16 -5.47
N VAL A 181 6.66 3.03 -5.42
CA VAL A 181 6.43 1.96 -4.44
C VAL A 181 7.74 1.60 -3.75
N ASP A 182 7.69 1.18 -2.49
CA ASP A 182 8.81 0.46 -1.87
C ASP A 182 8.58 -1.05 -1.89
N CYS A 183 9.52 -1.80 -1.32
CA CYS A 183 9.53 -3.26 -1.40
C CYS A 183 8.29 -3.88 -0.75
N SER A 184 7.97 -3.52 0.49
CA SER A 184 6.81 -4.06 1.19
C SER A 184 5.50 -3.43 0.75
N GLY A 185 5.51 -2.19 0.25
CA GLY A 185 4.36 -1.53 -0.37
C GLY A 185 3.95 -2.19 -1.69
N LEU A 186 4.91 -2.66 -2.49
CA LEU A 186 4.63 -3.47 -3.68
C LEU A 186 3.91 -4.78 -3.31
N VAL A 187 4.42 -5.51 -2.32
CA VAL A 187 3.79 -6.73 -1.80
C VAL A 187 2.39 -6.45 -1.27
N GLN A 188 2.24 -5.37 -0.49
CA GLN A 188 0.97 -5.01 0.13
C GLN A 188 -0.09 -4.66 -0.91
N THR A 189 0.25 -3.83 -1.91
CA THR A 189 -0.68 -3.46 -2.99
C THR A 189 -1.06 -4.67 -3.84
N ALA A 190 -0.09 -5.53 -4.17
CA ALA A 190 -0.32 -6.75 -4.94
C ALA A 190 -1.26 -7.73 -4.23
N MET A 191 -1.01 -8.01 -2.95
CA MET A 191 -1.83 -8.90 -2.13
C MET A 191 -3.23 -8.32 -1.88
N ALA A 192 -3.34 -7.01 -1.64
CA ALA A 192 -4.62 -6.35 -1.38
C ALA A 192 -5.58 -6.44 -2.58
N LEU A 193 -5.08 -6.30 -3.81
CA LEU A 193 -5.91 -6.50 -5.02
C LEU A 193 -6.31 -7.96 -5.25
N CYS A 194 -5.63 -8.90 -4.60
CA CYS A 194 -6.03 -10.31 -4.51
C CYS A 194 -6.92 -10.62 -3.30
N GLY A 195 -7.37 -9.61 -2.56
CA GLY A 195 -8.21 -9.79 -1.37
C GLY A 195 -7.45 -10.29 -0.13
N VAL A 196 -6.11 -10.26 -0.14
CA VAL A 196 -5.27 -10.68 0.99
C VAL A 196 -4.70 -9.45 1.68
N ALA A 197 -5.17 -9.18 2.89
CA ALA A 197 -4.58 -8.14 3.73
C ALA A 197 -3.23 -8.61 4.28
N VAL A 198 -2.19 -7.80 4.11
CA VAL A 198 -0.86 -8.04 4.66
C VAL A 198 -0.34 -6.79 5.38
N PRO A 199 0.53 -6.95 6.40
CA PRO A 199 1.14 -5.82 7.09
C PRO A 199 1.92 -4.90 6.14
N ARG A 200 2.13 -3.65 6.56
CA ARG A 200 2.85 -2.64 5.76
C ARG A 200 4.35 -2.88 5.70
N ASP A 201 4.95 -3.32 6.80
CA ASP A 201 6.41 -3.36 6.95
C ASP A 201 6.98 -4.75 6.70
N THR A 202 8.16 -4.80 6.09
CA THR A 202 8.89 -6.04 5.76
C THR A 202 9.07 -6.96 6.96
N ASP A 203 9.36 -6.41 8.14
CA ASP A 203 9.54 -7.21 9.37
C ASP A 203 8.24 -7.89 9.81
N GLN A 204 7.10 -7.20 9.70
CA GLN A 204 5.78 -7.74 10.00
C GLN A 204 5.31 -8.72 8.92
N GLN A 205 5.56 -8.43 7.64
CA GLN A 205 5.27 -9.34 6.52
C GLN A 205 6.07 -10.65 6.63
N ARG A 206 7.23 -10.65 7.28
CA ARG A 206 7.99 -11.88 7.52
C ARG A 206 7.28 -12.83 8.49
N GLU A 207 6.26 -12.41 9.20
CA GLU A 207 5.56 -13.24 10.18
C GLU A 207 4.23 -13.84 9.66
N ILE A 208 3.89 -13.61 8.38
CA ILE A 208 2.65 -14.11 7.77
C ILE A 208 2.89 -15.38 6.93
N GLY A 209 1.82 -16.14 6.70
CA GLY A 209 1.85 -17.33 5.86
C GLY A 209 2.62 -18.51 6.48
N VAL A 210 3.02 -19.45 5.64
CA VAL A 210 3.79 -20.64 6.03
C VAL A 210 5.27 -20.42 5.77
N GLU A 211 6.14 -20.74 6.74
CA GLU A 211 7.59 -20.77 6.53
C GLU A 211 7.99 -21.85 5.55
N LEU A 212 8.85 -21.50 4.60
CA LEU A 212 9.48 -22.49 3.72
C LEU A 212 10.90 -22.75 4.22
N ALA A 213 11.24 -24.03 4.34
CA ALA A 213 12.57 -24.44 4.76
C ALA A 213 13.63 -24.07 3.71
N ASP A 214 14.88 -23.95 4.15
CA ASP A 214 16.00 -23.80 3.22
C ASP A 214 16.04 -24.96 2.21
N GLY A 215 16.13 -24.62 0.92
CA GLY A 215 16.14 -25.59 -0.18
C GLY A 215 14.76 -26.07 -0.64
N GLU A 216 13.67 -25.67 0.01
CA GLU A 216 12.34 -25.90 -0.56
C GLU A 216 12.20 -25.14 -1.89
N LEU A 217 11.56 -25.79 -2.87
CA LEU A 217 11.32 -25.18 -4.18
C LEU A 217 10.38 -23.98 -4.05
N LEU A 218 10.88 -22.83 -4.48
CA LEU A 218 10.12 -21.60 -4.57
C LEU A 218 9.10 -21.68 -5.71
N LYS A 219 7.93 -21.11 -5.46
CA LYS A 219 6.80 -21.01 -6.39
C LYS A 219 6.47 -19.55 -6.65
N ARG A 220 5.77 -19.30 -7.76
CA ARG A 220 5.18 -17.99 -8.06
C ARG A 220 4.30 -17.54 -6.88
N GLY A 221 4.55 -16.34 -6.38
CA GLY A 221 3.84 -15.76 -5.23
C GLY A 221 4.52 -15.96 -3.88
N ASP A 222 5.55 -16.81 -3.78
CA ASP A 222 6.34 -16.92 -2.54
C ASP A 222 7.07 -15.60 -2.27
N LEU A 223 7.12 -15.20 -1.01
CA LEU A 223 7.85 -14.03 -0.56
C LEU A 223 9.24 -14.43 -0.10
N VAL A 224 10.26 -13.72 -0.58
CA VAL A 224 11.65 -13.89 -0.14
C VAL A 224 12.10 -12.63 0.57
N PHE A 225 12.62 -12.81 1.79
CA PHE A 225 13.04 -11.73 2.67
C PHE A 225 14.55 -11.67 2.76
N PHE A 226 15.07 -10.45 2.78
CA PHE A 226 16.48 -10.11 3.00
C PHE A 226 16.54 -9.07 4.13
N PRO A 227 17.72 -8.75 4.69
CA PRO A 227 17.85 -7.70 5.70
C PRO A 227 17.25 -6.37 5.22
N GLY A 228 16.09 -5.99 5.77
CA GLY A 228 15.37 -4.77 5.42
C GLY A 228 14.61 -4.79 4.07
N HIS A 229 14.48 -5.94 3.40
CA HIS A 229 13.91 -6.01 2.04
C HIS A 229 13.02 -7.24 1.83
N VAL A 230 12.05 -7.13 0.91
CA VAL A 230 11.18 -8.24 0.48
C VAL A 230 10.97 -8.21 -1.04
N GLY A 231 10.75 -9.37 -1.65
CA GLY A 231 10.28 -9.49 -3.04
C GLY A 231 9.35 -10.69 -3.23
N LEU A 232 8.63 -10.70 -4.35
CA LEU A 232 7.78 -11.80 -4.76
C LEU A 232 8.49 -12.65 -5.81
N MET A 233 8.49 -13.96 -5.64
CA MET A 233 8.96 -14.88 -6.67
C MET A 233 7.97 -14.87 -7.84
N ALA A 234 8.44 -14.59 -9.04
CA ALA A 234 7.64 -14.64 -10.25
C ALA A 234 7.59 -16.02 -10.90
N ASP A 235 8.64 -16.80 -10.66
CA ASP A 235 8.78 -18.21 -11.00
C ASP A 235 9.81 -18.83 -10.03
N ALA A 236 10.38 -19.99 -10.38
CA ALA A 236 11.33 -20.70 -9.50
C ALA A 236 12.66 -19.94 -9.27
N GLU A 237 13.04 -19.03 -10.17
CA GLU A 237 14.37 -18.42 -10.17
C GLU A 237 14.34 -16.89 -10.19
N THR A 238 13.22 -16.29 -10.55
CA THR A 238 13.12 -14.85 -10.77
C THR A 238 12.32 -14.14 -9.69
N LEU A 239 12.86 -13.03 -9.20
CA LEU A 239 12.24 -12.16 -8.21
C LEU A 239 11.67 -10.90 -8.88
N VAL A 240 10.48 -10.46 -8.43
CA VAL A 240 9.92 -9.14 -8.70
C VAL A 240 9.93 -8.33 -7.40
N HIS A 241 10.54 -7.15 -7.42
CA HIS A 241 10.68 -6.30 -6.24
C HIS A 241 10.91 -4.83 -6.62
N ALA A 242 10.50 -3.91 -5.76
CA ALA A 242 10.90 -2.50 -5.83
C ALA A 242 12.14 -2.29 -4.96
N ASN A 243 13.27 -1.83 -5.51
CA ASN A 243 14.51 -1.73 -4.75
C ASN A 243 15.30 -0.44 -5.02
N ALA A 244 16.17 -0.08 -4.07
CA ALA A 244 17.01 1.12 -4.13
C ALA A 244 18.27 0.97 -5.01
N HIS A 245 18.59 -0.24 -5.48
CA HIS A 245 19.73 -0.45 -6.38
C HIS A 245 19.42 0.03 -7.81
N TRP A 246 18.24 -0.37 -8.31
CA TRP A 246 17.73 0.04 -9.61
C TRP A 246 16.84 1.28 -9.55
N MET A 247 16.45 1.71 -8.34
CA MET A 247 15.50 2.78 -8.10
C MET A 247 14.15 2.58 -8.82
N ALA A 248 13.74 1.31 -8.99
CA ALA A 248 12.52 0.93 -9.68
C ALA A 248 11.99 -0.45 -9.22
N VAL A 249 10.76 -0.77 -9.62
CA VAL A 249 10.26 -2.14 -9.67
C VAL A 249 10.94 -2.86 -10.84
N VAL A 250 11.62 -3.96 -10.55
CA VAL A 250 12.31 -4.77 -11.55
C VAL A 250 11.99 -6.24 -11.38
N ARG A 251 12.30 -7.00 -12.44
CA ARG A 251 12.33 -8.45 -12.46
C ARG A 251 13.77 -8.89 -12.70
N GLU A 252 14.39 -9.58 -11.74
CA GLU A 252 15.78 -10.05 -11.86
C GLU A 252 15.98 -11.44 -11.20
N PRO A 253 17.01 -12.21 -11.61
CA PRO A 253 17.30 -13.51 -10.99
C PRO A 253 17.54 -13.38 -9.49
N LEU A 254 16.92 -14.26 -8.69
CA LEU A 254 17.13 -14.31 -7.23
C LEU A 254 18.63 -14.51 -6.91
N ALA A 255 19.33 -15.29 -7.72
CA ALA A 255 20.77 -15.52 -7.58
C ALA A 255 21.58 -14.22 -7.65
N ASP A 256 21.20 -13.26 -8.51
CA ASP A 256 21.90 -11.99 -8.67
C ASP A 256 21.66 -11.08 -7.45
N VAL A 257 20.44 -11.07 -6.91
CA VAL A 257 20.10 -10.37 -5.66
C VAL A 257 20.93 -10.92 -4.50
N VAL A 258 21.01 -12.25 -4.37
CA VAL A 258 21.81 -12.93 -3.34
C VAL A 258 23.29 -12.62 -3.50
N ALA A 259 23.83 -12.69 -4.73
CA ALA A 259 25.23 -12.39 -5.00
C ALA A 259 25.59 -10.93 -4.64
N ARG A 260 24.68 -9.98 -4.90
CA ARG A 260 24.85 -8.56 -4.56
C ARG A 260 24.85 -8.29 -3.06
N LEU A 261 24.08 -9.05 -2.27
CA LEU A 261 23.97 -8.86 -0.82
C LEU A 261 25.02 -9.64 -0.01
N LYS A 262 25.61 -10.69 -0.60
CA LYS A 262 26.59 -11.57 0.05
C LYS A 262 27.81 -10.86 0.66
N PRO A 263 28.37 -9.79 0.08
CA PRO A 263 29.52 -9.10 0.69
C PRO A 263 29.21 -8.48 2.06
N ASP A 264 27.95 -8.09 2.30
CA ASP A 264 27.51 -7.36 3.50
C ASP A 264 26.69 -8.24 4.47
N HIS A 265 26.31 -9.45 4.05
CA HIS A 265 25.43 -10.34 4.80
C HIS A 265 25.84 -11.82 4.67
N ASP A 266 26.18 -12.45 5.79
CA ASP A 266 26.50 -13.89 5.86
C ASP A 266 25.34 -14.78 5.36
N GLN A 267 24.10 -14.35 5.66
CA GLN A 267 22.87 -14.98 5.18
C GLN A 267 22.02 -13.92 4.45
N PRO A 268 22.15 -13.79 3.12
CA PRO A 268 21.38 -12.82 2.36
C PRO A 268 19.87 -13.05 2.43
N ILE A 269 19.42 -14.31 2.35
CA ILE A 269 18.01 -14.66 2.53
C ILE A 269 17.79 -15.00 4.01
N ILE A 270 16.89 -14.27 4.65
CA ILE A 270 16.58 -14.42 6.08
C ILE A 270 15.26 -15.13 6.34
N ALA A 271 14.37 -15.21 5.35
CA ALA A 271 13.13 -15.98 5.42
C ALA A 271 12.52 -16.20 4.04
N ARG A 272 11.67 -17.22 3.94
CA ARG A 272 10.80 -17.51 2.80
C ARG A 272 9.40 -17.79 3.32
N ARG A 273 8.37 -17.13 2.75
CA ARG A 273 6.97 -17.31 3.16
C ARG A 273 6.08 -17.63 1.98
N ARG A 274 5.18 -18.59 2.17
CA ARG A 274 4.07 -18.87 1.24
C ARG A 274 2.76 -18.42 1.86
N VAL A 275 2.16 -17.38 1.27
CA VAL A 275 0.93 -16.74 1.78
C VAL A 275 -0.31 -17.33 1.13
N LEU A 276 -0.25 -17.55 -0.19
CA LEU A 276 -1.29 -18.19 -0.97
C LEU A 276 -0.86 -19.64 -1.31
N PRO A 277 -1.81 -20.61 -1.33
CA PRO A 277 -1.51 -22.03 -1.57
C PRO A 277 -1.03 -22.34 -2.99
#